data_AF-A0A9P7BAX5-F1
#
_entry.id   AF-A0A9P7BAX5-F1
#
_cell.length_a   1.000
_cell.length_b   1.000
_cell.length_c   1.000
_cell.angle_alpha   90.00
_cell.angle_beta   90.00
_cell.angle_gamma   90.00
#
_symmetry.space_group_name_H-M   'P 1'
#
loop_
_entity.id
_entity.type
_entity.pdbx_description
1 polymer ?
#
loop_
_entity_poly.entity_id
_entity_poly.type
_entity_poly.pdbx_seq_one_letter_code
_entity_poly.pdbx_strand_id
1 'polypeptide(L)'
;MSQEKTTRIVSTSSEPSPRSRIPILLRCIAIALLCIAGVEYFKYSTKINYEWFHCTPIMEPIGTNTSVLKIWARGGPSCDKRGEFKTIMKRITRDYEPNDQHFKFCMIENMNIGPIHYPLGESKGEPGYIAYVGYNEDKDLVEEMCKDATLFNM
;
A
#
# COMPACT_ATOMS: atom_id res chain seq x y z
N MET A 1 74.32 16.72 59.27
CA MET A 1 74.14 16.31 57.87
C MET A 1 73.18 15.14 57.85
N SER A 2 71.88 15.41 57.65
CA SER A 2 70.83 14.39 57.55
C SER A 2 70.33 14.43 56.11
N GLN A 3 70.53 13.36 55.35
CA GLN A 3 69.99 13.23 53.99
C GLN A 3 68.61 12.60 54.08
N GLU A 4 67.60 13.42 53.84
CA GLU A 4 66.21 13.02 53.73
C GLU A 4 66.02 12.25 52.41
N LYS A 5 65.70 10.95 52.52
CA LYS A 5 65.47 10.07 51.36
C LYS A 5 64.03 10.29 50.88
N THR A 6 63.83 11.24 49.98
CA THR A 6 62.53 11.47 49.33
C THR A 6 62.21 10.32 48.38
N THR A 7 61.43 9.36 48.84
CA THR A 7 60.84 8.30 48.00
C THR A 7 59.80 8.94 47.09
N ARG A 8 60.12 9.12 45.80
CA ARG A 8 59.13 9.48 44.77
C ARG A 8 58.16 8.32 44.59
N ILE A 9 56.95 8.46 45.11
CA ILE A 9 55.81 7.62 44.73
C ILE A 9 55.43 8.04 43.30
N VAL A 10 55.80 7.21 42.32
CA VAL A 10 55.31 7.35 40.95
C VAL A 10 53.83 6.93 40.97
N SER A 11 52.93 7.90 40.94
CA SER A 11 51.53 7.64 40.66
C SER A 11 51.42 7.20 39.20
N THR A 12 51.39 5.88 38.97
CA THR A 12 50.93 5.33 37.70
C THR A 12 49.45 5.67 37.57
N SER A 13 49.14 6.79 36.92
CA SER A 13 47.80 7.03 36.38
C SER A 13 47.52 5.86 35.43
N SER A 14 46.61 4.98 35.81
CA SER A 14 46.06 3.98 34.92
C SER A 14 45.33 4.71 33.79
N GLU A 15 46.02 4.90 32.65
CA GLU A 15 45.33 5.29 31.43
C GLU A 15 44.22 4.27 31.18
N PRO A 16 42.96 4.71 30.99
CA PRO A 16 41.88 3.79 30.72
C PRO A 16 42.22 3.05 29.42
N SER A 17 42.30 1.72 29.50
CA SER A 17 42.57 0.89 28.32
C SER A 17 41.60 1.24 27.21
N PRO A 18 42.02 1.24 25.93
CA PRO A 18 41.12 1.52 24.83
C PRO A 18 40.07 0.42 24.81
N ARG A 19 38.92 0.65 25.46
CA ARG A 19 37.74 -0.21 25.33
C ARG A 19 37.56 -0.45 23.85
N SER A 20 37.60 -1.72 23.44
CA SER A 20 37.42 -2.14 22.06
C SER A 20 36.27 -1.32 21.44
N ARG A 21 36.60 -0.44 20.49
CA ARG A 21 35.61 0.45 19.83
C ARG A 21 34.82 -0.30 18.76
N ILE A 22 35.26 -1.49 18.39
CA ILE A 22 34.65 -2.39 17.40
C ILE A 22 33.18 -2.71 17.73
N PRO A 23 32.79 -3.17 18.93
CA PRO A 23 31.39 -3.44 19.27
C PRO A 23 30.52 -2.18 19.22
N ILE A 24 31.07 -1.01 19.56
CA ILE A 24 30.34 0.26 19.48
C ILE A 24 30.10 0.61 18.01
N LEU A 25 31.12 0.50 17.16
CA LEU A 25 31.01 0.73 15.72
C LEU A 25 30.00 -0.22 15.07
N LEU A 26 30.03 -1.52 15.40
CA LEU A 26 29.07 -2.50 14.89
C LEU A 26 27.63 -2.16 15.32
N ARG A 27 27.42 -1.72 16.56
CA ARG A 27 26.09 -1.26 17.02
C ARG A 27 25.64 -0.03 16.24
N CYS A 28 26.51 0.95 16.04
CA CYS A 28 26.20 2.14 15.26
C CYS A 28 25.84 1.80 13.79
N ILE A 29 26.60 0.91 13.15
CA ILE A 29 26.34 0.44 11.79
C ILE A 29 25.00 -0.31 11.73
N ALA A 30 24.74 -1.22 12.67
CA ALA A 30 23.48 -1.97 12.72
C ALA A 30 22.27 -1.03 12.88
N ILE A 31 22.37 -0.03 13.76
CA ILE A 31 21.30 0.98 13.94
C ILE A 31 21.10 1.77 12.65
N ALA A 32 22.18 2.25 12.01
CA ALA A 32 22.08 2.99 10.76
C ALA A 32 21.42 2.17 9.64
N LEU A 33 21.80 0.89 9.51
CA LEU A 33 21.20 -0.02 8.53
C LEU A 33 19.72 -0.29 8.84
N LEU A 34 19.34 -0.45 10.11
CA LEU A 34 17.93 -0.61 10.50
C LEU A 34 17.11 0.65 10.19
N CYS A 35 17.65 1.84 10.40
CA CYS A 35 16.99 3.08 10.01
C CYS A 35 16.76 3.16 8.50
N ILE A 36 17.77 2.83 7.69
CA ILE A 36 17.66 2.80 6.23
C ILE A 36 16.61 1.76 5.80
N ALA A 37 16.67 0.55 6.36
CA ALA A 37 15.70 -0.50 6.08
C ALA A 37 14.28 -0.09 6.45
N GLY A 38 14.09 0.61 7.57
CA GLY A 38 12.79 1.14 7.99
C GLY A 38 12.22 2.17 7.01
N VAL A 39 13.04 3.10 6.54
CA VAL A 39 12.61 4.11 5.55
C VAL A 39 12.27 3.47 4.20
N GLU A 40 13.09 2.54 3.71
CA GLU A 40 12.80 1.83 2.45
C GLU A 40 11.57 0.93 2.58
N TYR A 41 11.41 0.25 3.72
CA TYR A 41 10.20 -0.52 4.01
C TYR A 41 8.95 0.38 4.03
N PHE A 42 9.03 1.56 4.65
CA PHE A 42 7.93 2.52 4.64
C PHE A 42 7.59 2.98 3.22
N LYS A 43 8.58 3.33 2.39
CA LYS A 43 8.38 3.71 0.98
C LYS A 43 7.73 2.58 0.17
N TYR A 44 8.21 1.35 0.37
CA TYR A 44 7.67 0.18 -0.30
C TYR A 44 6.22 -0.11 0.14
N SER A 45 5.97 -0.10 1.45
CA SER A 45 4.65 -0.35 2.02
C SER A 45 3.63 0.70 1.58
N THR A 46 3.99 1.99 1.63
CA THR A 46 3.12 3.08 1.16
C THR A 46 2.86 3.01 -0.33
N LYS A 47 3.82 2.57 -1.16
CA LYS A 47 3.61 2.35 -2.59
C LYS A 47 2.58 1.23 -2.86
N ILE A 48 2.63 0.13 -2.11
CA ILE A 48 1.71 -1.01 -2.29
C ILE A 48 0.31 -0.68 -1.77
N ASN A 49 0.25 -0.03 -0.61
CA ASN A 49 -0.98 0.27 0.13
C ASN A 49 -1.51 1.67 -0.13
N TYR A 50 -0.98 2.39 -1.13
CA TYR A 50 -1.38 3.76 -1.47
C TYR A 50 -2.90 3.90 -1.60
N GLU A 51 -3.55 2.91 -2.22
CA GLU A 51 -5.00 2.87 -2.40
C GLU A 51 -5.75 2.79 -1.07
N TRP A 52 -5.20 2.10 -0.06
CA TRP A 52 -5.85 1.98 1.23
C TRP A 52 -5.99 3.35 1.93
N PHE A 53 -5.04 4.26 1.71
CA PHE A 53 -5.05 5.60 2.28
C PHE A 53 -5.78 6.63 1.41
N HIS A 54 -5.76 6.43 0.08
CA HIS A 54 -6.25 7.46 -0.85
C HIS A 54 -7.58 7.12 -1.50
N CYS A 55 -7.83 5.86 -1.88
CA CYS A 55 -8.97 5.43 -2.71
C CYS A 55 -9.35 3.98 -2.36
N THR A 56 -10.32 3.81 -1.46
CA THR A 56 -10.70 2.51 -0.93
C THR A 56 -11.69 1.81 -1.87
N PRO A 57 -11.41 0.57 -2.33
CA PRO A 57 -12.37 -0.20 -3.09
C PRO A 57 -13.51 -0.69 -2.20
N ILE A 58 -14.73 -0.64 -2.71
CA ILE A 58 -15.94 -1.20 -2.11
C ILE A 58 -16.46 -2.26 -3.08
N MET A 59 -16.83 -3.42 -2.53
CA MET A 59 -17.27 -4.60 -3.28
C MET A 59 -18.61 -5.04 -2.73
N GLU A 60 -19.62 -5.15 -3.60
CA GLU A 60 -20.94 -5.68 -3.28
C GLU A 60 -21.23 -6.91 -4.14
N PRO A 61 -21.59 -8.05 -3.54
CA PRO A 61 -22.03 -9.21 -4.29
C PRO A 61 -23.40 -8.95 -4.94
N ILE A 62 -23.55 -9.36 -6.20
CA ILE A 62 -24.82 -9.25 -6.93
C ILE A 62 -25.56 -10.58 -6.84
N GLY A 63 -26.51 -10.67 -5.91
CA GLY A 63 -27.32 -11.86 -5.66
C GLY A 63 -26.71 -12.82 -4.64
N THR A 64 -27.43 -13.91 -4.36
CA THR A 64 -26.98 -14.98 -3.46
C THR A 64 -26.48 -16.15 -4.30
N ASN A 65 -25.22 -16.56 -4.10
CA ASN A 65 -24.52 -17.62 -4.85
C ASN A 65 -24.08 -17.27 -6.28
N THR A 66 -23.66 -16.04 -6.53
CA THR A 66 -22.98 -15.68 -7.78
C THR A 66 -21.53 -15.29 -7.47
N SER A 67 -20.67 -15.45 -8.47
CA SER A 67 -19.30 -14.92 -8.47
C SER A 67 -19.23 -13.44 -8.86
N VAL A 68 -20.39 -12.81 -9.11
CA VAL A 68 -20.46 -11.45 -9.66
C VAL A 68 -20.35 -10.42 -8.55
N LEU A 69 -19.33 -9.56 -8.67
CA LEU A 69 -19.08 -8.44 -7.78
C LEU A 69 -19.29 -7.12 -8.52
N LYS A 70 -20.03 -6.22 -7.89
CA LYS A 70 -20.04 -4.79 -8.21
C LYS A 70 -18.91 -4.12 -7.43
N ILE A 71 -18.01 -3.47 -8.15
CA ILE A 71 -16.82 -2.84 -7.57
C ILE A 71 -16.82 -1.35 -7.93
N TRP A 72 -16.61 -0.50 -6.94
CA TRP A 72 -16.27 0.90 -7.16
C TRP A 72 -15.26 1.33 -6.11
N ALA A 73 -14.61 2.48 -6.30
CA ALA A 73 -13.64 2.99 -5.34
C ALA A 73 -14.08 4.36 -4.83
N ARG A 74 -13.78 4.65 -3.56
CA ARG A 74 -14.13 5.90 -2.88
C ARG A 74 -13.01 6.33 -1.95
N GLY A 75 -12.67 7.60 -1.95
CA GLY A 75 -11.47 8.04 -1.23
C GLY A 75 -11.51 9.47 -0.76
N GLY A 76 -10.35 9.95 -0.34
CA GLY A 76 -10.14 11.35 0.02
C GLY A 76 -9.83 12.22 -1.21
N PRO A 77 -9.25 13.43 -1.02
CA PRO A 77 -8.92 14.38 -2.09
C PRO A 77 -7.89 13.89 -3.13
N SER A 78 -7.46 12.64 -3.09
CA SER A 78 -6.53 12.07 -4.07
C SER A 78 -7.16 10.93 -4.88
N CYS A 79 -8.41 10.56 -4.61
CA CYS A 79 -9.18 9.55 -5.35
C CYS A 79 -10.03 10.26 -6.40
N ASP A 80 -9.37 10.71 -7.46
CA ASP A 80 -10.04 11.18 -8.68
C ASP A 80 -10.45 9.99 -9.56
N LYS A 81 -11.09 10.24 -10.71
CA LYS A 81 -11.51 9.18 -11.64
C LYS A 81 -10.38 8.23 -12.03
N ARG A 82 -9.16 8.75 -12.19
CA ARG A 82 -7.97 7.95 -12.54
C ARG A 82 -7.57 7.04 -11.37
N GLY A 83 -7.57 7.57 -10.16
CA GLY A 83 -7.34 6.80 -8.93
C GLY A 83 -8.36 5.69 -8.76
N GLU A 84 -9.64 5.99 -8.99
CA GLU A 84 -10.73 5.02 -8.93
C GLU A 84 -10.54 3.90 -9.95
N PHE A 85 -10.33 4.24 -11.23
CA PHE A 85 -10.05 3.28 -12.30
C PHE A 85 -8.93 2.33 -11.90
N LYS A 86 -7.79 2.89 -11.48
CA LYS A 86 -6.59 2.11 -11.13
C LYS A 86 -6.87 1.16 -9.97
N THR A 87 -7.59 1.65 -8.96
CA THR A 87 -7.94 0.86 -7.77
C THR A 87 -8.86 -0.29 -8.13
N ILE A 88 -9.91 -0.03 -8.92
CA ILE A 88 -10.86 -1.04 -9.38
C ILE A 88 -10.15 -2.10 -10.20
N MET A 89 -9.36 -1.69 -11.20
CA MET A 89 -8.64 -2.61 -12.07
C MET A 89 -7.67 -3.50 -11.29
N LYS A 90 -6.87 -2.90 -10.40
CA LYS A 90 -5.95 -3.68 -9.57
C LYS A 90 -6.69 -4.69 -8.69
N ARG A 91 -7.85 -4.33 -8.16
CA ARG A 91 -8.65 -5.26 -7.35
C ARG A 91 -9.17 -6.42 -8.19
N ILE A 92 -9.71 -6.17 -9.38
CA ILE A 92 -10.13 -7.20 -10.34
C ILE A 92 -8.96 -8.17 -10.61
N THR A 93 -7.80 -7.65 -11.01
CA THR A 93 -6.62 -8.48 -11.35
C THR A 93 -5.97 -9.19 -10.16
N ARG A 94 -6.29 -8.79 -8.93
CA ARG A 94 -5.76 -9.41 -7.71
C ARG A 94 -6.68 -10.49 -7.16
N ASP A 95 -7.98 -10.28 -7.30
CA ASP A 95 -9.01 -11.13 -6.69
C ASP A 95 -9.50 -12.23 -7.63
N TYR A 96 -9.42 -12.00 -8.94
CA TYR A 96 -9.74 -12.97 -9.96
C TYR A 96 -8.44 -13.45 -10.59
N GLU A 97 -8.16 -14.74 -10.45
CA GLU A 97 -6.97 -15.39 -10.99
C GLU A 97 -7.32 -16.03 -12.34
N PRO A 98 -6.87 -15.44 -13.48
CA PRO A 98 -7.21 -15.96 -14.80
C PRO A 98 -6.64 -17.36 -15.06
N ASN A 99 -5.60 -17.77 -14.33
CA ASN A 99 -5.05 -19.12 -14.44
C ASN A 99 -5.97 -20.19 -13.82
N ASP A 100 -6.81 -19.82 -12.85
CA ASP A 100 -7.76 -20.73 -12.22
C ASP A 100 -9.04 -20.84 -13.07
N GLN A 101 -9.60 -19.69 -13.46
CA GLN A 101 -10.81 -19.62 -14.27
C GLN A 101 -10.90 -18.30 -15.04
N HIS A 102 -11.32 -18.39 -16.30
CA HIS A 102 -11.60 -17.21 -17.11
C HIS A 102 -12.75 -16.39 -16.52
N PHE A 103 -12.60 -15.07 -16.57
CA PHE A 103 -13.57 -14.13 -16.05
C PHE A 103 -13.85 -13.01 -17.04
N LYS A 104 -15.02 -12.39 -16.85
CA LYS A 104 -15.47 -11.25 -17.63
C LYS A 104 -15.65 -10.07 -16.71
N PHE A 105 -15.34 -8.89 -17.22
CA PHE A 105 -15.66 -7.66 -16.52
C PHE A 105 -15.97 -6.53 -17.47
N CYS A 106 -16.66 -5.52 -16.97
CA CYS A 106 -16.81 -4.23 -17.63
C CYS A 106 -16.54 -3.11 -16.65
N MET A 107 -16.35 -1.92 -17.19
CA MET A 107 -16.13 -0.73 -16.41
C MET A 107 -16.91 0.43 -17.02
N ILE A 108 -17.79 1.01 -16.21
CA ILE A 108 -18.79 1.98 -16.61
C ILE A 108 -18.38 3.34 -16.04
N GLU A 109 -18.15 4.31 -16.91
CA GLU A 109 -17.84 5.67 -16.50
C GLU A 109 -19.11 6.45 -16.14
N ASN A 110 -19.08 7.14 -15.01
CA ASN A 110 -20.10 8.12 -14.66
C ASN A 110 -19.78 9.47 -15.34
N MET A 111 -20.47 9.76 -16.44
CA MET A 111 -20.27 10.99 -17.21
C MET A 111 -20.76 12.25 -16.48
N ASN A 112 -21.52 12.12 -15.40
CA ASN A 112 -22.01 13.26 -14.62
C ASN A 112 -20.94 13.86 -13.70
N ILE A 113 -19.79 13.19 -13.57
CA ILE A 113 -18.71 13.57 -12.68
C ILE A 113 -17.51 14.02 -13.52
N GLY A 114 -16.87 15.12 -13.12
CA GLY A 114 -15.65 15.59 -13.76
C GLY A 114 -14.50 14.57 -13.64
N PRO A 115 -13.52 14.59 -14.56
CA PRO A 115 -12.31 13.76 -14.44
C PRO A 115 -11.58 13.95 -13.12
N ILE A 116 -11.48 15.21 -12.68
CA ILE A 116 -11.03 15.58 -11.35
C ILE A 116 -12.29 15.83 -10.53
N HIS A 117 -12.55 14.96 -9.58
CA HIS A 117 -13.56 15.17 -8.58
C HIS A 117 -12.97 14.78 -7.23
N TYR A 118 -13.16 15.68 -6.27
CA TYR A 118 -12.76 15.43 -4.90
C TYR A 118 -14.04 15.45 -4.08
N PRO A 119 -14.33 14.39 -3.32
CA PRO A 119 -15.36 14.51 -2.32
C PRO A 119 -14.90 15.54 -1.28
N LEU A 120 -15.43 16.75 -1.38
CA LEU A 120 -15.23 17.80 -0.39
C LEU A 120 -16.27 17.57 0.72
N GLY A 121 -15.89 16.85 1.79
CA GLY A 121 -16.74 16.60 2.95
C GLY A 121 -16.91 15.11 3.31
N GLU A 122 -17.80 14.83 4.27
CA GLU A 122 -18.09 13.45 4.72
C GLU A 122 -18.84 12.62 3.66
N SER A 123 -19.66 13.26 2.82
CA SER A 123 -20.30 12.57 1.70
C SER A 123 -19.29 12.41 0.56
N LYS A 124 -18.88 11.17 0.31
CA LYS A 124 -17.89 10.86 -0.73
C LYS A 124 -18.39 11.05 -2.18
N GLY A 125 -19.52 11.73 -2.39
CA GLY A 125 -20.13 12.04 -3.70
C GLY A 125 -20.80 10.85 -4.38
N GLU A 126 -20.85 10.83 -5.70
CA GLU A 126 -21.09 9.63 -6.55
C GLU A 126 -19.72 9.07 -7.04
N PRO A 127 -19.58 7.77 -7.38
CA PRO A 127 -18.32 7.25 -7.89
C PRO A 127 -18.16 7.63 -9.36
N GLY A 128 -16.93 7.91 -9.78
CA GLY A 128 -16.59 8.18 -11.18
C GLY A 128 -16.56 6.93 -12.05
N TYR A 129 -16.27 5.76 -11.48
CA TYR A 129 -16.37 4.46 -12.15
C TYR A 129 -17.07 3.41 -11.30
N ILE A 130 -17.86 2.56 -11.96
CA ILE A 130 -18.41 1.32 -11.41
C ILE A 130 -17.99 0.19 -12.34
N ALA A 131 -17.53 -0.92 -11.80
CA ALA A 131 -17.24 -2.13 -12.54
C ALA A 131 -18.11 -3.28 -12.07
N TYR A 132 -18.36 -4.21 -12.99
CA TYR A 132 -18.93 -5.50 -12.70
C TYR A 132 -17.95 -6.55 -13.18
N VAL A 133 -17.66 -7.55 -12.36
CA VAL A 133 -16.74 -8.66 -12.67
C VAL A 133 -17.33 -9.96 -12.16
N GLY A 134 -17.15 -11.05 -12.90
CA GLY A 134 -17.55 -12.38 -12.47
C GLY A 134 -16.86 -13.45 -13.31
N TYR A 135 -16.79 -14.67 -12.78
CA TYR A 135 -16.28 -15.82 -13.54
C TYR A 135 -17.24 -16.20 -14.66
N ASN A 136 -16.75 -16.94 -15.65
CA ASN A 136 -17.54 -17.34 -16.83
C ASN A 136 -18.79 -18.19 -16.50
N GLU A 137 -18.88 -18.78 -15.31
CA GLU A 137 -20.09 -19.45 -14.82
C GLU A 137 -21.29 -18.49 -14.74
N ASP A 138 -21.05 -17.22 -14.40
CA ASP A 138 -22.09 -16.18 -14.28
C ASP A 138 -22.00 -15.15 -15.42
N LYS A 139 -21.46 -15.53 -16.57
CA LYS A 139 -21.23 -14.62 -17.71
C LYS A 139 -22.48 -13.85 -18.14
N ASP A 140 -23.64 -14.49 -18.12
CA ASP A 140 -24.90 -13.91 -18.59
C ASP A 140 -25.33 -12.78 -17.64
N LEU A 141 -25.09 -12.95 -16.33
CA LEU A 141 -25.34 -11.93 -15.32
C LEU A 141 -24.35 -10.77 -15.45
N VAL A 142 -23.07 -11.04 -15.73
CA VAL A 142 -22.10 -9.97 -16.01
C VAL A 142 -22.52 -9.16 -17.24
N GLU A 143 -22.90 -9.83 -18.32
CA GLU A 143 -23.37 -9.17 -19.55
C GLU A 143 -24.63 -8.33 -19.32
N GLU A 144 -25.59 -8.83 -18.53
CA GLU A 144 -26.79 -8.09 -18.13
C GLU A 144 -26.43 -6.82 -17.33
N MET A 145 -25.55 -6.93 -16.33
CA MET A 145 -25.15 -5.80 -15.49
C MET A 145 -24.31 -4.77 -16.25
N CYS A 146 -23.53 -5.22 -17.22
CA CYS A 146 -22.69 -4.38 -18.06
C CYS A 146 -23.46 -3.61 -19.13
N LYS A 147 -24.67 -4.06 -19.51
CA LYS A 147 -25.51 -3.43 -20.55
C LYS A 147 -24.68 -3.14 -21.82
N ASP A 148 -24.66 -1.88 -22.26
CA ASP A 148 -23.95 -1.43 -23.48
C ASP A 148 -22.46 -1.13 -23.25
N ALA A 149 -21.93 -1.36 -22.05
CA ALA A 149 -20.52 -1.12 -21.75
C ALA A 149 -19.62 -2.16 -22.44
N THR A 150 -18.38 -1.75 -22.72
CA THR A 150 -17.38 -2.68 -23.29
C THR A 150 -17.10 -3.81 -22.31
N LEU A 151 -17.29 -5.03 -22.79
CA LEU A 151 -16.99 -6.27 -22.07
C LEU A 151 -15.54 -6.69 -22.35
N PHE A 152 -14.78 -6.93 -21.30
CA PHE A 152 -13.43 -7.48 -21.35
C PHE A 152 -13.45 -8.94 -20.91
N ASN A 153 -12.65 -9.77 -21.60
CA ASN A 153 -12.47 -11.18 -21.27
C ASN A 153 -11.00 -11.39 -20.90
N MET A 154 -10.74 -12.09 -19.78
CA MET A 154 -9.40 -12.44 -19.31
C MET A 154 -9.32 -13.92 -18.91
#